data_AF-A0A1H9BBU8-F1
#
_entry.id   AF-A0A1H9BBU8-F1
#
_cell.length_a   1.000
_cell.length_b   1.000
_cell.length_c   1.000
_cell.angle_alpha   90.00
_cell.angle_beta   90.00
_cell.angle_gamma   90.00
#
_symmetry.space_group_name_H-M   'P 1'
#
loop_
_entity.id
_entity.type
_entity.pdbx_description
1 polymer ?
#
loop_
_entity_poly.entity_id
_entity_poly.type
_entity_poly.pdbx_seq_one_letter_code
_entity_poly.pdbx_strand_id
1 'polypeptide(L)'
;MKKNKKIIIVVGIIITIFVSIILYMISRPMYSFDESILLDNEKEYEQIAKLCYKDYEKNNNGSVNVYLFSDENKIYRVAGEKYNKEYLDIDKDEINAVSIINKTFRIRKQSFNQIDVYENYVSFVPMAFNVSLVYSVDGSKPEYISRPDEIYDGRIYVKKIKGNWYFVSETLSL
;
A
#
# COMPACT_ATOMS: atom_id res chain seq x y z
N MET A 1 23.59 -1.24 51.05
CA MET A 1 24.01 -1.29 49.62
C MET A 1 23.29 -2.33 48.76
N LYS A 2 23.17 -3.62 49.14
CA LYS A 2 22.51 -4.66 48.29
C LYS A 2 21.01 -4.41 48.01
N LYS A 3 20.27 -3.82 48.95
CA LYS A 3 18.82 -3.53 48.81
C LYS A 3 18.55 -2.45 47.74
N ASN A 4 19.38 -1.40 47.71
CA ASN A 4 19.28 -0.32 46.72
C ASN A 4 19.63 -0.82 45.31
N LYS A 5 20.59 -1.75 45.18
CA LYS A 5 20.89 -2.40 43.88
C LYS A 5 19.68 -3.18 43.33
N LYS A 6 18.95 -3.91 44.19
CA LYS A 6 17.73 -4.62 43.78
C LYS A 6 16.62 -3.67 43.33
N ILE A 7 16.42 -2.55 44.03
CA ILE A 7 15.41 -1.54 43.68
C ILE A 7 15.76 -0.88 42.34
N ILE A 8 17.03 -0.51 42.12
CA ILE A 8 17.49 0.08 40.85
C ILE A 8 17.27 -0.90 39.68
N ILE A 9 17.55 -2.19 39.88
CA ILE A 9 17.31 -3.22 38.85
C ILE A 9 15.81 -3.33 38.54
N VAL A 10 14.95 -3.38 39.55
CA VAL A 10 13.49 -3.50 39.36
C VAL A 10 12.93 -2.26 38.65
N VAL A 11 13.33 -1.06 39.06
CA VAL A 11 12.90 0.19 38.41
C VAL A 11 13.41 0.24 36.96
N GLY A 12 14.64 -0.19 36.70
CA GLY A 12 15.19 -0.30 35.35
C GLY A 12 14.34 -1.21 34.46
N ILE A 13 13.96 -2.40 34.95
CA ILE A 13 13.10 -3.34 34.22
C ILE A 13 11.74 -2.71 33.90
N ILE A 14 11.11 -2.03 34.87
CA ILE A 14 9.80 -1.38 34.68
C ILE A 14 9.90 -0.30 33.59
N ILE A 15 10.95 0.52 33.61
CA ILE A 15 11.17 1.55 32.58
C ILE A 15 11.37 0.90 31.21
N THR A 16 12.17 -0.15 31.09
CA THR A 16 12.37 -0.86 29.82
C THR A 16 11.08 -1.44 29.27
N ILE A 17 10.24 -2.05 30.12
CA ILE A 17 8.91 -2.56 29.72
C ILE A 17 8.03 -1.40 29.23
N PHE A 18 7.99 -0.30 29.97
CA PHE A 18 7.17 0.86 29.61
C PHE A 18 7.59 1.47 28.28
N VAL A 19 8.89 1.67 28.07
CA VAL A 19 9.45 2.14 26.79
C VAL A 19 9.13 1.16 25.66
N SER A 20 9.24 -0.14 25.90
CA SER A 20 8.90 -1.16 24.89
C SER A 20 7.43 -1.12 24.49
N ILE A 21 6.52 -0.90 25.45
CA ILE A 21 5.09 -0.75 25.19
C ILE A 21 4.82 0.51 24.37
N ILE A 22 5.45 1.64 24.69
CA ILE A 22 5.31 2.88 23.90
C ILE A 22 5.81 2.67 22.48
N LEU A 23 7.01 2.09 22.32
CA LEU A 23 7.59 1.79 21.01
C LEU A 23 6.68 0.85 20.20
N TYR A 24 6.09 -0.15 20.85
CA TYR A 24 5.13 -1.05 20.21
C TYR A 24 3.86 -0.32 19.76
N MET A 25 3.31 0.58 20.59
CA MET A 25 2.10 1.36 20.28
C MET A 25 2.31 2.28 19.08
N ILE A 26 3.43 3.01 19.02
CA ILE A 26 3.73 3.93 17.90
C ILE A 26 4.14 3.21 16.61
N SER A 27 4.54 1.94 16.70
CA SER A 27 4.91 1.13 15.52
C SER A 27 3.72 0.41 14.89
N ARG A 28 2.51 0.60 15.43
CA ARG A 28 1.29 0.03 14.83
C ARG A 28 0.84 0.87 13.63
N PRO A 29 0.27 0.22 12.62
CA PRO A 29 -0.35 0.98 11.54
C PRO A 29 -1.56 1.75 12.08
N MET A 30 -1.76 2.95 11.56
CA MET A 30 -2.95 3.74 11.81
C MET A 30 -4.20 3.07 11.21
N TYR A 31 -4.02 2.29 10.14
CA TYR A 31 -5.08 1.60 9.42
C TYR A 31 -4.89 0.08 9.47
N SER A 32 -6.00 -0.65 9.58
CA SER A 32 -6.00 -2.10 9.43
C SER A 32 -6.55 -2.50 8.08
N PHE A 33 -5.96 -3.53 7.47
CA PHE A 33 -6.45 -4.19 6.27
C PHE A 33 -6.81 -5.63 6.57
N ASP A 34 -7.95 -6.08 6.03
CA ASP A 34 -8.33 -7.48 6.06
C ASP A 34 -7.62 -8.20 4.91
N GLU A 35 -6.56 -8.93 5.24
CA GLU A 35 -5.72 -9.62 4.26
C GLU A 35 -6.49 -10.65 3.43
N SER A 36 -7.61 -11.18 3.94
CA SER A 36 -8.45 -12.11 3.17
C SER A 36 -8.97 -11.51 1.86
N ILE A 37 -9.21 -10.18 1.82
CA ILE A 37 -9.63 -9.48 0.60
C ILE A 37 -8.63 -9.70 -0.53
N LEU A 38 -7.33 -9.57 -0.23
CA LEU A 38 -6.28 -9.84 -1.20
C LEU A 38 -6.12 -11.34 -1.41
N LEU A 39 -6.01 -12.13 -0.34
CA LEU A 39 -5.65 -13.55 -0.43
C LEU A 39 -6.71 -14.38 -1.18
N ASP A 40 -7.99 -14.04 -1.04
CA ASP A 40 -9.11 -14.73 -1.71
C ASP A 40 -9.26 -14.32 -3.19
N ASN A 41 -8.65 -13.20 -3.59
CA ASN A 41 -8.73 -12.63 -4.95
C ASN A 41 -7.33 -12.33 -5.54
N GLU A 42 -6.30 -13.03 -5.06
CA GLU A 42 -4.88 -12.69 -5.33
C GLU A 42 -4.58 -12.66 -6.82
N LYS A 43 -5.17 -13.59 -7.58
CA LYS A 43 -5.00 -13.71 -9.02
C LYS A 43 -5.46 -12.43 -9.73
N GLU A 44 -6.64 -11.92 -9.38
CA GLU A 44 -7.23 -10.72 -9.97
C GLU A 44 -6.38 -9.49 -9.67
N TYR A 45 -5.99 -9.32 -8.40
CA TYR A 45 -5.10 -8.22 -8.00
C TYR A 45 -3.76 -8.27 -8.72
N GLU A 46 -3.13 -9.45 -8.80
CA GLU A 46 -1.81 -9.61 -9.42
C GLU A 46 -1.86 -9.43 -10.93
N GLN A 47 -2.92 -9.91 -11.59
CA GLN A 47 -3.15 -9.69 -13.01
C GLN A 47 -3.24 -8.19 -13.33
N ILE A 48 -4.03 -7.42 -12.57
CA ILE A 48 -4.14 -5.98 -12.78
C ILE A 48 -2.84 -5.26 -12.42
N ALA A 49 -2.15 -5.66 -11.35
CA ALA A 49 -0.86 -5.08 -11.01
C ALA A 49 0.15 -5.24 -12.15
N LYS A 50 0.26 -6.46 -12.71
CA LYS A 50 1.15 -6.76 -13.84
C LYS A 50 0.75 -6.03 -15.11
N LEU A 51 -0.55 -5.91 -15.39
CA LEU A 51 -1.05 -5.15 -16.54
C LEU A 51 -0.65 -3.67 -16.45
N CYS A 52 -0.94 -3.02 -15.32
CA CYS A 52 -0.57 -1.62 -15.09
C CYS A 52 0.95 -1.41 -15.13
N TYR A 53 1.73 -2.32 -14.54
CA TYR A 53 3.18 -2.23 -14.59
C TYR A 53 3.74 -2.40 -16.00
N LYS A 54 3.23 -3.35 -16.78
CA LYS A 54 3.64 -3.56 -18.17
C LYS A 54 3.31 -2.37 -19.06
N ASP A 55 2.18 -1.71 -18.83
CA ASP A 55 1.86 -0.46 -19.52
C ASP A 55 2.80 0.68 -19.10
N TYR A 56 3.08 0.80 -17.80
CA TYR A 56 4.05 1.74 -17.26
C TYR A 56 5.42 1.57 -17.91
N GLU A 57 5.97 0.35 -17.97
CA GLU A 57 7.29 0.09 -18.59
C GLU A 57 7.36 0.51 -20.05
N LYS A 58 6.28 0.31 -20.82
CA LYS A 58 6.22 0.69 -22.24
C LYS A 58 6.17 2.20 -22.44
N ASN A 59 5.50 2.90 -21.54
CA ASN A 59 5.17 4.31 -21.68
C ASN A 59 5.79 5.17 -20.57
N ASN A 60 6.88 4.69 -19.96
CA ASN A 60 7.53 5.33 -18.82
C ASN A 60 8.16 6.66 -19.28
N ASN A 61 7.82 7.73 -18.57
CA ASN A 61 8.36 9.06 -18.78
C ASN A 61 9.24 9.53 -17.58
N GLY A 62 9.61 8.61 -16.69
CA GLY A 62 10.38 8.88 -15.47
C GLY A 62 9.54 9.47 -14.33
N SER A 63 8.22 9.36 -14.40
CA SER A 63 7.28 9.85 -13.37
C SER A 63 6.26 8.80 -12.98
N VAL A 64 5.45 9.08 -11.96
CA VAL A 64 4.36 8.19 -11.52
C VAL A 64 3.26 8.19 -12.56
N ASN A 65 2.82 7.00 -12.99
CA ASN A 65 1.62 6.85 -13.81
C ASN A 65 0.42 6.51 -12.91
N VAL A 66 -0.69 7.23 -13.10
CA VAL A 66 -1.94 6.99 -12.38
C VAL A 66 -2.92 6.26 -13.29
N TYR A 67 -3.49 5.16 -12.79
CA TYR A 67 -4.50 4.37 -13.49
C TYR A 67 -5.80 4.38 -12.71
N LEU A 68 -6.91 4.52 -13.42
CA LEU A 68 -8.25 4.52 -12.84
C LEU A 68 -9.14 3.51 -13.54
N PHE A 69 -10.14 3.04 -12.81
CA PHE A 69 -11.21 2.22 -13.37
C PHE A 69 -12.35 3.12 -13.85
N SER A 70 -12.93 2.81 -15.00
CA SER A 70 -14.18 3.41 -15.46
C SER A 70 -15.39 2.61 -14.97
N ASP A 71 -16.58 3.21 -15.09
CA ASP A 71 -17.86 2.55 -14.78
C ASP A 71 -18.13 1.31 -15.65
N GLU A 72 -17.45 1.20 -16.79
CA GLU A 72 -17.53 0.05 -17.71
C GLU A 72 -16.49 -1.04 -17.40
N ASN A 73 -15.85 -1.00 -16.23
CA ASN A 73 -14.73 -1.87 -15.85
C ASN A 73 -13.54 -1.81 -16.82
N LYS A 74 -13.35 -0.67 -17.49
CA LYS A 74 -12.13 -0.41 -18.28
C LYS A 74 -11.07 0.23 -17.39
N ILE A 75 -9.81 0.11 -17.80
CA ILE A 75 -8.70 0.79 -17.16
C ILE A 75 -8.23 1.90 -18.09
N TYR A 76 -7.98 3.08 -17.54
CA TYR A 76 -7.33 4.15 -18.27
C TYR A 76 -6.21 4.76 -17.45
N ARG A 77 -5.13 5.09 -18.13
CA ARG A 77 -4.03 5.89 -17.60
C ARG A 77 -4.35 7.36 -17.74
N VAL A 78 -3.99 8.14 -16.72
CA VAL A 78 -3.94 9.60 -16.78
C VAL A 78 -2.47 10.00 -16.88
N ALA A 79 -2.08 10.56 -18.03
CA ALA A 79 -0.69 10.96 -18.29
C ALA A 79 -0.59 12.39 -18.85
N GLY A 80 0.51 13.05 -18.50
CA GLY A 80 0.92 14.36 -19.02
C GLY A 80 0.17 15.57 -18.42
N GLU A 81 0.66 16.78 -18.75
CA GLU A 81 0.16 18.07 -18.24
C GLU A 81 -1.32 18.35 -18.57
N LYS A 82 -1.89 17.64 -19.54
CA LYS A 82 -3.27 17.82 -20.01
C LYS A 82 -4.26 16.81 -19.45
N TYR A 83 -3.84 15.89 -18.58
CA TYR A 83 -4.70 14.84 -18.01
C TYR A 83 -5.43 14.02 -19.08
N ASN A 84 -4.73 13.68 -20.17
CA ASN A 84 -5.34 12.88 -21.22
C ASN A 84 -5.62 11.47 -20.68
N LYS A 85 -6.82 10.96 -20.97
CA LYS A 85 -7.22 9.60 -20.64
C LYS A 85 -6.83 8.67 -21.78
N GLU A 86 -5.96 7.73 -21.50
CA GLU A 86 -5.55 6.69 -22.44
C GLU A 86 -6.07 5.35 -21.94
N TYR A 87 -7.05 4.78 -22.64
CA TYR A 87 -7.61 3.49 -22.28
C TYR A 87 -6.65 2.37 -22.65
N LEU A 88 -6.45 1.45 -21.71
CA LEU A 88 -5.70 0.23 -21.97
C LEU A 88 -6.60 -0.73 -22.75
N ASP A 89 -6.00 -1.40 -23.73
CA ASP A 89 -6.63 -2.54 -24.38
C ASP A 89 -6.55 -3.74 -23.43
N ILE A 90 -7.71 -4.19 -22.96
CA ILE A 90 -7.82 -5.23 -21.94
C ILE A 90 -8.79 -6.33 -22.38
N ASP A 91 -8.50 -7.56 -21.99
CA ASP A 91 -9.33 -8.72 -22.32
C ASP A 91 -10.48 -8.95 -21.32
N LYS A 92 -11.27 -10.00 -21.55
CA LYS A 92 -12.42 -10.33 -20.70
C LYS A 92 -12.03 -10.74 -19.28
N ASP A 93 -10.89 -11.40 -19.11
CA ASP A 93 -10.42 -11.84 -17.80
C ASP A 93 -9.95 -10.62 -16.99
N GLU A 94 -9.29 -9.66 -17.64
CA GLU A 94 -8.87 -8.39 -17.04
C GLU A 94 -10.08 -7.51 -16.67
N ILE A 95 -11.10 -7.43 -17.52
CA ILE A 95 -12.38 -6.76 -17.19
C ILE A 95 -13.02 -7.38 -15.95
N ASN A 96 -13.02 -8.71 -15.85
CA ASN A 96 -13.56 -9.41 -14.68
C ASN A 96 -12.74 -9.11 -13.42
N ALA A 97 -11.40 -9.11 -13.53
CA ALA A 97 -10.51 -8.77 -12.43
C ALA A 97 -10.75 -7.33 -11.91
N VAL A 98 -10.92 -6.35 -12.81
CA VAL A 98 -11.31 -4.97 -12.44
C VAL A 98 -12.64 -4.96 -11.67
N SER A 99 -13.64 -5.72 -12.15
CA SER A 99 -14.94 -5.80 -11.47
C SER A 99 -14.83 -6.39 -10.06
N ILE A 100 -14.01 -7.43 -9.90
CA ILE A 100 -13.76 -8.07 -8.60
C ILE A 100 -13.09 -7.07 -7.66
N ILE A 101 -12.00 -6.42 -8.09
CA ILE A 101 -11.27 -5.43 -7.27
C ILE A 101 -12.19 -4.28 -6.83
N ASN A 102 -13.02 -3.74 -7.73
CA ASN A 102 -14.00 -2.69 -7.39
C ASN A 102 -14.98 -3.13 -6.28
N LYS A 103 -15.41 -4.39 -6.31
CA LYS A 103 -16.34 -4.97 -5.34
C LYS A 103 -15.68 -5.29 -4.00
N THR A 104 -14.47 -5.84 -4.03
CA THR A 104 -13.82 -6.43 -2.86
C THR A 104 -12.88 -5.47 -2.15
N PHE A 105 -12.20 -4.58 -2.87
CA PHE A 105 -11.19 -3.70 -2.29
C PHE A 105 -11.80 -2.77 -1.24
N ARG A 106 -11.45 -2.97 0.03
CA ARG A 106 -11.84 -2.07 1.12
C ARG A 106 -10.73 -1.94 2.14
N ILE A 107 -10.34 -0.71 2.43
CA ILE A 107 -9.47 -0.38 3.58
C ILE A 107 -10.26 0.55 4.50
N ARG A 108 -10.59 0.09 5.72
CA ARG A 108 -11.43 0.84 6.69
C ARG A 108 -12.73 1.42 6.07
N LYS A 109 -13.42 0.62 5.24
CA LYS A 109 -14.64 0.99 4.48
C LYS A 109 -14.44 1.95 3.30
N GLN A 110 -13.22 2.44 3.07
CA GLN A 110 -12.93 3.23 1.88
C GLN A 110 -12.87 2.32 0.66
N SER A 111 -13.50 2.80 -0.42
CA SER A 111 -13.42 2.15 -1.72
C SER A 111 -12.08 2.41 -2.39
N PHE A 112 -11.83 1.61 -3.40
CA PHE A 112 -10.76 1.84 -4.37
C PHE A 112 -10.87 3.25 -4.97
N ASN A 113 -9.73 3.89 -5.22
CA ASN A 113 -9.65 5.18 -5.89
C ASN A 113 -8.83 5.08 -7.17
N GLN A 114 -7.56 4.68 -7.06
CA GLN A 114 -6.64 4.61 -8.19
C GLN A 114 -5.54 3.58 -7.96
N ILE A 115 -4.79 3.30 -9.02
CA ILE A 115 -3.53 2.57 -8.97
C ILE A 115 -2.40 3.53 -9.35
N ASP A 116 -1.41 3.67 -8.48
CA ASP A 116 -0.19 4.42 -8.75
C ASP A 116 0.92 3.44 -9.12
N VAL A 117 1.61 3.71 -10.23
CA VAL A 117 2.73 2.90 -10.70
C VAL A 117 3.96 3.75 -10.84
N TYR A 118 5.04 3.29 -10.24
CA TYR A 118 6.38 3.87 -10.30
C TYR A 118 7.41 2.76 -10.11
N GLU A 119 8.69 3.08 -10.28
CA GLU A 119 9.84 2.16 -10.18
C GLU A 119 9.60 0.89 -9.35
N ASN A 120 9.40 -0.26 -10.00
CA ASN A 120 9.16 -1.57 -9.39
C ASN A 120 7.95 -1.71 -8.44
N TYR A 121 7.06 -0.72 -8.33
CA TYR A 121 5.91 -0.76 -7.41
C TYR A 121 4.58 -0.42 -8.11
N VAL A 122 3.54 -1.12 -7.68
CA VAL A 122 2.15 -0.89 -8.07
C VAL A 122 1.31 -0.77 -6.80
N SER A 123 0.83 0.44 -6.52
CA SER A 123 0.08 0.77 -5.30
C SER A 123 -1.40 0.88 -5.60
N PHE A 124 -2.22 0.04 -4.98
CA PHE A 124 -3.68 0.18 -4.97
C PHE A 124 -4.06 1.12 -3.83
N VAL A 125 -4.56 2.30 -4.20
CA VAL A 125 -4.79 3.42 -3.30
C VAL A 125 -6.30 3.57 -3.06
N PRO A 126 -6.76 3.60 -1.80
CA PRO A 126 -8.12 3.99 -1.47
C PRO A 126 -8.30 5.51 -1.61
N MET A 127 -9.52 5.99 -1.37
CA MET A 127 -9.83 7.42 -1.44
C MET A 127 -9.02 8.28 -0.45
N ALA A 128 -8.53 7.74 0.67
CA ALA A 128 -7.51 8.39 1.49
C ALA A 128 -6.11 7.87 1.17
N PHE A 129 -5.21 8.77 0.79
CA PHE A 129 -3.87 8.47 0.28
C PHE A 129 -2.84 8.00 1.33
N ASN A 130 -3.22 7.88 2.61
CA ASN A 130 -2.29 7.53 3.71
C ASN A 130 -2.21 6.03 4.03
N VAL A 131 -2.71 5.19 3.13
CA VAL A 131 -2.62 3.74 3.19
C VAL A 131 -2.72 3.17 1.78
N SER A 132 -2.00 2.08 1.50
CA SER A 132 -1.99 1.42 0.20
C SER A 132 -1.72 -0.07 0.32
N LEU A 133 -2.25 -0.81 -0.64
CA LEU A 133 -1.89 -2.20 -0.89
C LEU A 133 -0.90 -2.22 -2.06
N VAL A 134 0.34 -2.62 -1.81
CA VAL A 134 1.45 -2.46 -2.77
C VAL A 134 1.91 -3.82 -3.28
N TYR A 135 1.96 -3.98 -4.59
CA TYR A 135 2.66 -5.06 -5.26
C TYR A 135 4.06 -4.59 -5.66
N SER A 136 5.09 -5.24 -5.12
CA SER A 136 6.48 -5.02 -5.47
C SER A 136 6.92 -5.99 -6.57
N VAL A 137 7.27 -5.48 -7.73
CA VAL A 137 7.62 -6.28 -8.92
C VAL A 137 8.86 -7.15 -8.68
N ASP A 138 9.87 -6.60 -8.00
CA ASP A 138 11.13 -7.27 -7.67
C ASP A 138 11.15 -7.88 -6.25
N GLY A 139 10.06 -7.74 -5.50
CA GLY A 139 9.92 -8.22 -4.12
C GLY A 139 10.60 -7.36 -3.07
N SER A 140 11.20 -6.22 -3.45
CA SER A 140 11.76 -5.24 -2.53
C SER A 140 10.69 -4.63 -1.61
N LYS A 141 11.15 -4.09 -0.48
CA LYS A 141 10.26 -3.53 0.54
C LYS A 141 9.90 -2.08 0.14
N PRO A 142 8.59 -1.73 0.04
CA PRO A 142 8.19 -0.37 -0.29
C PRO A 142 8.74 0.69 0.68
N GLU A 143 9.17 1.81 0.12
CA GLU A 143 9.70 2.97 0.85
C GLU A 143 8.69 4.11 1.00
N TYR A 144 7.61 4.06 0.23
CA TYR A 144 6.55 5.06 0.22
C TYR A 144 5.20 4.39 0.50
N ILE A 145 4.23 5.17 0.99
CA ILE A 145 2.86 4.68 1.14
C ILE A 145 2.29 4.35 -0.23
N SER A 146 2.17 5.35 -1.09
CA SER A 146 1.57 5.20 -2.41
C SER A 146 2.56 5.47 -3.53
N ARG A 147 3.37 6.55 -3.43
CA ARG A 147 4.30 6.99 -4.50
C ARG A 147 5.38 7.96 -3.97
N PRO A 148 6.52 8.13 -4.67
CA PRO A 148 7.70 8.86 -4.19
C PRO A 148 7.57 10.39 -4.15
N ASP A 149 6.65 10.96 -4.95
CA ASP A 149 6.39 12.40 -5.05
C ASP A 149 5.43 12.90 -3.96
N GLU A 150 4.87 12.01 -3.15
CA GLU A 150 4.08 12.39 -1.98
C GLU A 150 4.99 12.70 -0.79
N ILE A 151 4.95 13.95 -0.35
CA ILE A 151 5.63 14.38 0.88
C ILE A 151 4.83 13.82 2.06
N TYR A 152 5.46 12.92 2.80
CA TYR A 152 4.90 12.35 4.02
C TYR A 152 5.85 12.62 5.20
N ASP A 153 5.36 13.37 6.18
CA ASP A 153 6.15 13.83 7.33
C ASP A 153 6.19 12.82 8.50
N GLY A 154 5.48 11.70 8.39
CA GLY A 154 5.39 10.68 9.44
C GLY A 154 6.25 9.45 9.22
N ARG A 155 6.05 8.42 10.05
CA ARG A 155 6.69 7.10 9.85
C ARG A 155 5.76 6.17 9.09
N ILE A 156 6.34 5.34 8.24
CA ILE A 156 5.62 4.32 7.50
C ILE A 156 5.64 2.99 8.25
N TYR A 157 4.50 2.33 8.26
CA TYR A 157 4.35 0.94 8.60
C TYR A 157 4.30 0.12 7.31
N VAL A 158 5.15 -0.90 7.21
CA VAL A 158 5.19 -1.81 6.07
C VAL A 158 5.09 -3.23 6.57
N LYS A 159 4.06 -3.95 6.15
CA LYS A 159 3.84 -5.37 6.46
C LYS A 159 3.80 -6.18 5.18
N LYS A 160 4.65 -7.22 5.10
CA LYS A 160 4.56 -8.21 4.03
C LYS A 160 3.32 -9.10 4.26
N ILE A 161 2.49 -9.25 3.24
CA ILE A 161 1.30 -10.11 3.29
C ILE A 161 1.66 -11.50 2.74
N LYS A 162 1.96 -11.57 1.43
CA LYS A 162 2.30 -12.81 0.71
C LYS A 162 3.05 -12.48 -0.57
N GLY A 163 4.09 -13.27 -0.88
CA GLY A 163 4.84 -13.11 -2.14
C GLY A 163 5.39 -11.69 -2.31
N ASN A 164 4.86 -11.00 -3.31
CA ASN A 164 5.22 -9.62 -3.68
C ASN A 164 4.29 -8.55 -3.09
N TRP A 165 3.30 -8.95 -2.28
CA TRP A 165 2.31 -8.06 -1.70
C TRP A 165 2.70 -7.54 -0.33
N TYR A 166 2.52 -6.23 -0.16
CA TYR A 166 2.74 -5.49 1.07
C TYR A 166 1.53 -4.62 1.40
N PHE A 167 1.20 -4.53 2.68
CA PHE A 167 0.34 -3.48 3.22
C PHE A 167 1.22 -2.35 3.72
N VAL A 168 0.98 -1.12 3.25
CA VAL A 168 1.71 0.06 3.67
C VAL A 168 0.73 1.09 4.22
N SER A 169 1.05 1.65 5.38
CA SER A 169 0.19 2.59 6.10
C SER A 169 1.04 3.61 6.83
N GLU A 170 0.49 4.79 7.04
CA GLU A 170 0.95 5.69 8.09
C GLU A 170 0.93 4.98 9.48
N THR A 171 1.91 5.28 10.33
CA THR A 171 1.90 4.88 11.75
C THR A 171 1.16 5.91 12.61
N LEU A 172 0.68 5.50 13.78
CA LEU A 172 0.12 6.45 14.76
C LEU A 172 1.15 7.52 15.18
N SER A 173 0.85 8.79 14.92
CA SER A 173 1.56 9.94 15.50
C SER A 173 1.07 10.17 16.94
N LEU A 174 2.01 10.37 17.88
CA LEU A 174 1.72 10.81 19.25
C LEU A 174 1.53 12.32 19.33
#